data_AF-V5GVX6-F1
#
_entry.id   AF-V5GVX6-F1
#
_cell.length_a   1.000
_cell.length_b   1.000
_cell.length_c   1.000
_cell.angle_alpha   90.00
_cell.angle_beta   90.00
_cell.angle_gamma   90.00
#
_symmetry.space_group_name_H-M   'P 1'
#
loop_
_entity.id
_entity.type
_entity.pdbx_description
1 polymer ?
#
loop_
_entity_poly.entity_id
_entity_poly.type
_entity_poly.pdbx_seq_one_letter_code
_entity_poly.pdbx_strand_id
1 'polypeptide(L)'
;RVSPACFGNMTRQLMQLARGRVVLALEGGYDLPSICDSAEECVRVLLGDQPSPISPIELSRAPCANAVLALQKVIAVQTAHWPCLQEATKSAICSFNDAVRNEKDDKDTVSAMASLSMQHATPNMVSPPPGFHPNSPQDAGRPPA
;
A
#
# COMPACT_ATOMS: atom_id res chain seq x y z
N ARG A 1 1.34 10.86 -25.82
CA ARG A 1 0.07 10.22 -26.25
C ARG A 1 -0.14 9.01 -25.37
N VAL A 2 -1.39 8.61 -25.11
CA VAL A 2 -1.73 7.46 -24.26
C VAL A 2 -1.91 6.24 -25.16
N SER A 3 -1.40 5.08 -24.76
CA SER A 3 -1.55 3.83 -25.52
C SER A 3 -2.87 3.11 -25.16
N PRO A 4 -3.41 2.25 -26.04
CA PRO A 4 -4.53 1.37 -25.72
C PRO A 4 -4.31 0.58 -24.42
N ALA A 5 -3.13 -0.03 -24.27
CA ALA A 5 -2.73 -0.77 -23.06
C ALA A 5 -2.86 0.07 -21.76
N CYS A 6 -2.63 1.38 -21.83
CA CYS A 6 -2.81 2.28 -20.69
C CYS A 6 -4.30 2.44 -20.32
N PHE A 7 -5.20 2.50 -21.30
CA PHE A 7 -6.66 2.48 -21.04
C PHE A 7 -7.11 1.16 -20.39
N GLY A 8 -6.56 0.02 -20.82
CA GLY A 8 -6.78 -1.26 -20.15
C GLY A 8 -6.33 -1.25 -18.67
N ASN A 9 -5.14 -0.72 -18.40
CA ASN A 9 -4.63 -0.60 -17.03
C ASN A 9 -5.45 0.36 -16.15
N MET A 10 -5.92 1.50 -16.70
CA MET A 10 -6.83 2.41 -15.99
C MET A 10 -8.17 1.74 -15.70
N THR A 11 -8.72 0.99 -16.65
CA THR A 11 -9.96 0.21 -16.46
C THR A 11 -9.79 -0.82 -15.36
N ARG A 12 -8.67 -1.57 -15.36
CA ARG A 12 -8.36 -2.54 -14.30
C ARG A 12 -8.27 -1.89 -12.93
N GLN A 13 -7.69 -0.70 -12.82
CA GLN A 13 -7.63 0.04 -11.55
C GLN A 13 -9.03 0.45 -11.06
N LEU A 14 -9.89 0.94 -11.95
CA LEU A 14 -11.27 1.29 -11.59
C LEU A 14 -12.09 0.06 -11.14
N MET A 15 -11.86 -1.11 -11.74
CA MET A 15 -12.54 -2.35 -11.35
C MET A 15 -12.19 -2.84 -9.93
N GLN A 16 -11.11 -2.33 -9.31
CA GLN A 16 -10.81 -2.62 -7.91
C GLN A 16 -11.75 -1.88 -6.93
N LEU A 17 -12.48 -0.88 -7.42
CA LEU A 17 -13.42 -0.08 -6.64
C LEU A 17 -14.86 -0.63 -6.78
N ALA A 18 -15.74 -0.26 -5.85
CA ALA A 18 -17.18 -0.56 -5.91
C ALA A 18 -17.55 -2.02 -6.22
N ARG A 19 -16.68 -2.98 -5.87
CA ARG A 19 -16.80 -4.42 -6.21
C ARG A 19 -16.90 -4.67 -7.72
N GLY A 20 -16.13 -3.94 -8.53
CA GLY A 20 -16.06 -4.11 -9.98
C GLY A 20 -17.28 -3.60 -10.76
N ARG A 21 -18.23 -2.92 -10.11
CA ARG A 21 -19.38 -2.31 -10.79
C ARG A 21 -18.95 -1.04 -11.51
N VAL A 22 -18.44 -1.19 -12.73
CA VAL A 22 -17.94 -0.11 -13.59
C VAL A 22 -18.71 -0.12 -14.91
N VAL A 23 -19.10 1.06 -15.37
CA VAL A 23 -19.61 1.29 -16.72
C VAL A 23 -18.75 2.36 -17.36
N LEU A 24 -18.26 2.11 -18.58
CA LEU A 24 -17.53 3.08 -19.38
C LEU A 24 -18.46 3.64 -20.46
N ALA A 25 -18.53 4.97 -20.55
CA ALA A 25 -19.28 5.67 -21.59
C ALA A 25 -18.29 6.41 -22.52
N LEU A 26 -18.40 6.18 -23.82
CA LEU A 26 -17.58 6.88 -24.81
C LEU A 26 -18.03 8.33 -24.93
N GLU A 27 -17.11 9.28 -24.75
CA GLU A 27 -17.40 10.70 -24.95
C GLU A 27 -16.76 11.26 -26.22
N GLY A 28 -15.42 11.28 -26.28
CA GLY A 28 -14.66 11.86 -27.38
C GLY A 28 -13.71 10.87 -28.05
N GLY A 29 -12.98 11.38 -29.04
CA GLY A 29 -12.04 10.60 -29.84
C GLY A 29 -12.19 10.98 -31.31
N TYR A 30 -11.09 11.29 -31.97
CA TYR A 30 -11.10 11.77 -33.37
C TYR A 30 -10.38 10.83 -34.33
N ASP A 31 -9.50 9.97 -33.80
CA ASP A 31 -8.76 8.99 -34.58
C ASP A 31 -9.41 7.61 -34.41
N LEU A 32 -10.14 7.17 -35.44
CA LEU A 32 -10.93 5.94 -35.38
C LEU A 32 -10.09 4.70 -35.01
N PRO A 33 -8.87 4.49 -35.56
CA PRO A 33 -8.01 3.40 -35.11
C PRO A 33 -7.68 3.47 -33.61
N SER A 34 -7.25 4.63 -33.10
CA SER A 34 -6.96 4.78 -31.66
C SER A 34 -8.18 4.52 -30.78
N ILE A 35 -9.38 4.91 -31.21
CA ILE A 35 -10.64 4.64 -30.49
C ILE A 35 -10.92 3.14 -30.47
N CYS A 36 -10.84 2.47 -31.62
CA CYS A 36 -11.08 1.03 -31.73
C CYS A 36 -10.12 0.23 -30.85
N ASP A 37 -8.81 0.49 -30.97
CA ASP A 37 -7.79 -0.24 -30.20
C ASP A 37 -7.98 -0.03 -28.68
N SER A 38 -8.28 1.21 -28.27
CA SER A 38 -8.49 1.53 -26.85
C SER A 38 -9.80 0.94 -26.30
N ALA A 39 -10.87 0.94 -27.10
CA ALA A 39 -12.15 0.37 -26.73
C ALA A 39 -12.08 -1.16 -26.62
N GLU A 40 -11.40 -1.82 -27.57
CA GLU A 40 -11.11 -3.25 -27.50
C GLU A 40 -10.41 -3.60 -26.20
N GLU A 41 -9.33 -2.90 -25.88
CA GLU A 41 -8.52 -3.16 -24.69
C GLU A 41 -9.31 -2.92 -23.38
N CYS A 42 -10.17 -1.90 -23.33
CA CYS A 42 -11.08 -1.66 -22.20
C CYS A 42 -12.10 -2.81 -22.03
N VAL A 43 -12.76 -3.24 -23.12
CA VAL A 43 -13.78 -4.29 -23.09
C VAL A 43 -13.17 -5.63 -22.67
N ARG A 44 -11.97 -5.95 -23.20
CA ARG A 44 -11.22 -7.14 -22.84
C ARG A 44 -10.97 -7.22 -21.32
N VAL A 45 -10.55 -6.10 -20.71
CA VAL A 45 -10.34 -6.01 -19.26
C VAL A 45 -11.66 -6.11 -18.47
N LEU A 46 -12.74 -5.49 -18.94
CA LEU A 46 -14.07 -5.60 -18.33
C LEU A 46 -14.59 -7.05 -18.32
N LEU A 47 -14.24 -7.84 -19.35
CA LEU A 47 -14.57 -9.27 -19.43
C LEU A 47 -13.69 -10.16 -18.53
N GLY A 48 -12.69 -9.57 -17.85
CA GLY A 48 -11.87 -10.23 -16.84
C GLY A 48 -10.42 -10.46 -17.25
N ASP A 49 -10.07 -10.26 -18.53
CA ASP A 49 -8.71 -10.51 -19.02
C ASP A 49 -7.70 -9.52 -18.45
N GLN A 50 -6.44 -9.94 -18.32
CA GLN A 50 -5.38 -9.05 -17.85
C GLN A 50 -5.07 -7.96 -18.86
N PRO A 51 -4.89 -6.69 -18.43
CA PRO A 51 -4.54 -5.62 -19.35
C PRO A 51 -3.21 -5.91 -20.05
N SER A 52 -3.08 -5.44 -21.28
CA SER A 52 -1.87 -5.55 -22.09
C SER A 52 -0.71 -4.88 -21.34
N PRO A 53 0.50 -5.47 -21.37
CA PRO A 53 1.62 -4.95 -20.62
C PRO A 53 2.01 -3.55 -21.12
N ILE A 54 2.26 -2.64 -20.20
CA ILE A 54 2.88 -1.35 -20.52
C ILE A 54 4.37 -1.60 -20.81
N SER A 55 4.91 -0.90 -21.80
CA SER A 55 6.32 -1.09 -22.16
C SER A 55 7.24 -0.73 -20.98
N PRO A 56 8.36 -1.46 -20.78
CA PRO A 56 9.29 -1.18 -19.67
C PRO A 56 9.85 0.25 -19.69
N ILE A 57 9.99 0.82 -20.88
CA ILE A 57 10.45 2.21 -21.09
C ILE A 57 9.43 3.19 -20.50
N GLU A 58 8.14 3.00 -20.77
CA GLU A 58 7.08 3.87 -20.24
C GLU A 58 6.94 3.73 -18.72
N LEU A 59 7.11 2.52 -18.17
CA LEU A 59 7.10 2.29 -16.72
C LEU A 59 8.26 2.95 -15.97
N SER A 60 9.38 3.17 -16.67
CA SER A 60 10.57 3.81 -16.13
C SER A 60 10.65 5.31 -16.47
N ARG A 61 9.71 5.81 -17.27
CA ARG A 61 9.70 7.22 -17.68
C ARG A 61 9.06 8.07 -16.60
N ALA A 62 9.80 9.06 -16.11
CA ALA A 62 9.25 10.07 -15.22
C ALA A 62 8.16 10.92 -15.93
N PRO A 63 7.14 11.40 -15.20
CA PRO A 63 6.19 12.35 -15.74
C PRO A 63 6.90 13.62 -16.27
N CYS A 64 6.39 14.22 -17.33
CA CYS A 64 6.96 15.47 -17.83
C CYS A 64 6.72 16.62 -16.84
N ALA A 65 7.55 17.66 -16.90
CA ALA A 65 7.50 18.78 -15.94
C ALA A 65 6.11 19.43 -15.82
N ASN A 66 5.40 19.59 -16.94
CA ASN A 66 4.04 20.15 -16.92
C ASN A 66 3.04 19.25 -16.19
N ALA A 67 3.16 17.92 -16.33
CA ALA A 67 2.31 16.98 -15.61
C ALA A 67 2.61 17.02 -14.11
N VAL A 68 3.88 17.05 -13.73
CA VAL A 68 4.31 17.20 -12.33
C VAL A 68 3.73 18.47 -11.71
N LEU A 69 3.88 19.62 -12.38
CA LEU A 69 3.34 20.90 -11.90
C LEU A 69 1.82 20.85 -11.75
N ALA A 70 1.11 20.22 -12.69
CA ALA A 70 -0.33 20.07 -12.61
C ALA A 70 -0.74 19.20 -11.40
N LEU A 71 -0.08 18.05 -11.22
CA LEU A 71 -0.34 17.16 -10.08
C LEU A 71 -0.08 17.85 -8.74
N GLN A 72 1.04 18.55 -8.60
CA GLN A 72 1.38 19.29 -7.37
C GLN A 72 0.34 20.37 -7.04
N LYS A 73 -0.15 21.11 -8.04
CA LYS A 73 -1.22 22.10 -7.83
C LYS A 73 -2.52 21.45 -7.36
N VAL A 74 -2.93 20.35 -7.99
CA VAL A 74 -4.13 19.61 -7.60
C VAL A 74 -4.01 19.09 -6.17
N ILE A 75 -2.87 18.48 -5.83
CA ILE A 75 -2.61 17.97 -4.48
C ILE A 75 -2.67 19.13 -3.47
N ALA A 76 -2.00 20.25 -3.72
CA ALA A 76 -1.98 21.40 -2.82
C ALA A 76 -3.39 21.93 -2.49
N VAL A 77 -4.29 21.98 -3.48
CA VAL A 77 -5.67 22.42 -3.28
C VAL A 77 -6.52 21.34 -2.59
N GLN A 78 -6.41 20.10 -3.03
CA GLN A 78 -7.32 19.02 -2.62
C GLN A 78 -6.98 18.39 -1.26
N THR A 79 -5.76 18.55 -0.77
CA THR A 79 -5.31 17.88 0.47
C THR A 79 -6.08 18.35 1.71
N ALA A 80 -6.65 19.56 1.69
CA ALA A 80 -7.54 20.04 2.76
C ALA A 80 -8.83 19.19 2.89
N HIS A 81 -9.24 18.53 1.80
CA HIS A 81 -10.45 17.72 1.74
C HIS A 81 -10.15 16.21 1.75
N TRP A 82 -8.97 15.83 1.26
CA TRP A 82 -8.57 14.43 1.09
C TRP A 82 -7.17 14.20 1.69
N PRO A 83 -7.08 13.83 2.99
CA PRO A 83 -5.79 13.66 3.67
C PRO A 83 -4.85 12.63 3.03
N CYS A 84 -5.40 11.62 2.35
CA CYS A 84 -4.62 10.60 1.62
C CYS A 84 -3.71 11.18 0.52
N LEU A 85 -3.98 12.40 0.04
CA LEU A 85 -3.15 13.04 -0.99
C LEU A 85 -1.79 13.51 -0.47
N GLN A 86 -1.59 13.61 0.85
CA GLN A 86 -0.27 13.93 1.42
C GLN A 86 0.79 12.93 0.97
N GLU A 87 0.46 11.64 0.97
CA GLU A 87 1.36 10.55 0.56
C GLU A 87 1.65 10.60 -0.94
N ALA A 88 0.65 10.97 -1.75
CA ALA A 88 0.77 11.07 -3.20
C ALA A 88 1.75 12.16 -3.67
N THR A 89 2.08 13.15 -2.82
CA THR A 89 3.09 14.17 -3.14
C THR A 89 4.44 13.57 -3.46
N LYS A 90 4.83 12.49 -2.75
CA LYS A 90 6.13 11.84 -2.92
C LYS A 90 6.24 11.11 -4.26
N SER A 91 5.13 10.55 -4.76
CA SER A 91 5.10 9.77 -6.00
C SER A 91 4.80 10.60 -7.24
N ALA A 92 4.26 11.82 -7.09
CA ALA A 92 3.88 12.68 -8.21
C ALA A 92 5.04 13.05 -9.16
N ILE A 93 6.30 12.94 -8.71
CA ILE A 93 7.50 13.30 -9.47
C ILE A 93 8.22 12.08 -10.09
N CYS A 94 7.89 10.87 -9.66
CA CYS A 94 8.69 9.69 -9.99
C CYS A 94 8.03 8.82 -11.07
N SER A 95 8.83 7.95 -11.69
CA SER A 95 8.30 6.93 -12.60
C SER A 95 7.47 5.90 -11.83
N PHE A 96 6.69 5.08 -12.53
CA PHE A 96 5.93 4.01 -11.89
C PHE A 96 6.85 3.04 -11.14
N ASN A 97 7.95 2.61 -11.76
CA ASN A 97 8.90 1.70 -11.13
C ASN A 97 9.56 2.29 -9.88
N ASP A 98 9.89 3.58 -9.91
CA ASP A 98 10.44 4.27 -8.74
C ASP A 98 9.40 4.38 -7.63
N ALA A 99 8.14 4.70 -7.95
CA ALA A 99 7.06 4.74 -6.97
C ALA A 99 6.87 3.38 -6.28
N VAL A 100 6.82 2.29 -7.04
CA VAL A 100 6.68 0.92 -6.53
C VAL A 100 7.86 0.52 -5.67
N ARG A 101 9.09 0.88 -6.07
CA ARG A 101 10.30 0.61 -5.28
C ARG A 101 10.26 1.36 -3.96
N ASN A 102 9.95 2.65 -3.98
CA ASN A 102 9.87 3.46 -2.77
C ASN A 102 8.79 2.94 -1.82
N GLU A 103 7.64 2.52 -2.33
CA GLU A 103 6.58 1.93 -1.49
C GLU A 103 7.03 0.64 -0.82
N LYS A 104 7.82 -0.18 -1.53
CA LYS A 104 8.41 -1.38 -0.95
C LYS A 104 9.43 -1.05 0.14
N ASP A 105 10.33 -0.10 -0.12
CA ASP A 105 11.35 0.31 0.84
C ASP A 105 10.70 0.92 2.11
N ASP A 106 9.63 1.71 1.94
CA ASP A 106 8.84 2.25 3.06
C ASP A 106 8.17 1.12 3.88
N LYS A 107 7.65 0.07 3.24
CA LYS A 107 7.08 -1.10 3.94
C LYS A 107 8.14 -1.90 4.68
N ASP A 108 9.29 -2.13 4.05
CA ASP A 108 10.39 -2.91 4.62
C ASP A 108 10.99 -2.18 5.83
N THR A 109 11.14 -0.85 5.76
CA THR A 109 11.62 -0.04 6.89
C THR A 109 10.64 -0.03 8.05
N VAL A 110 9.33 0.09 7.81
CA VAL A 110 8.30 0.00 8.87
C VAL A 110 8.33 -1.37 9.56
N SER A 111 8.47 -2.45 8.78
CA SER A 111 8.57 -3.82 9.32
C SER A 111 9.80 -4.01 10.21
N ALA A 112 10.95 -3.48 9.80
CA ALA A 112 12.18 -3.52 10.59
C ALA A 112 12.04 -2.73 11.90
N MET A 113 11.46 -1.53 11.86
CA MET A 113 11.21 -0.70 13.06
C MET A 113 10.26 -1.39 14.05
N ALA A 114 9.20 -2.03 13.56
CA ALA A 114 8.28 -2.79 14.40
C ALA A 114 8.99 -3.96 15.11
N SER A 115 9.90 -4.63 14.42
CA SER A 115 10.68 -5.74 14.97
C SER A 115 11.58 -5.28 16.13
N LEU A 116 12.25 -4.13 15.97
CA LEU A 116 13.12 -3.54 17.00
C LEU A 116 12.35 -3.12 18.27
N SER A 117 11.12 -2.61 18.11
CA SER A 117 10.28 -2.21 19.25
C SER A 117 9.82 -3.40 20.10
N MET A 118 9.51 -4.54 19.47
CA MET A 118 9.08 -5.76 20.16
C MET A 118 10.18 -6.39 21.03
N GLN A 119 11.45 -6.14 20.75
CA GLN A 119 12.57 -6.68 21.52
C GLN A 119 12.82 -5.95 22.86
N HIS A 120 12.17 -4.82 23.12
CA HIS A 120 12.28 -4.08 24.39
C HIS A 120 11.20 -4.43 25.44
N ALA A 121 10.30 -5.37 25.15
CA ALA A 121 9.27 -5.82 26.11
C ALA A 121 9.66 -7.15 26.78
N THR A 122 10.73 -7.17 27.58
CA THR A 122 10.89 -8.17 28.64
C THR A 122 10.43 -7.54 29.96
N PRO A 123 9.33 -8.01 30.59
CA PRO A 123 9.01 -7.57 31.93
C PRO A 123 10.14 -8.05 32.84
N ASN A 124 10.74 -7.11 33.57
CA ASN A 124 11.76 -7.37 34.58
C ASN A 124 11.17 -8.32 35.64
N MET A 125 11.39 -9.63 35.47
CA MET A 125 11.11 -10.63 36.49
C MET A 125 12.12 -10.40 37.62
N VAL A 126 11.70 -9.67 38.65
CA VAL A 126 12.44 -9.57 39.90
C VAL A 126 12.51 -10.97 40.50
N SER A 127 13.68 -11.59 40.40
CA SER A 127 14.00 -12.85 41.07
C SER A 127 13.90 -12.66 42.59
N PRO A 128 13.18 -13.52 43.34
CA PRO A 128 13.26 -13.49 44.79
C PRO A 128 14.62 -14.04 45.27
N PRO A 129 15.21 -13.49 46.35
CA PRO A 129 16.53 -13.90 46.82
C PRO A 129 16.49 -15.27 47.55
N PRO A 130 17.64 -15.97 47.64
CA PRO A 130 17.68 -17.34 48.14
C PRO A 130 17.86 -17.41 49.66
N GLY A 131 17.06 -18.28 50.30
CA GLY A 131 17.45 -19.06 51.48
C GLY A 131 17.31 -18.41 52.86
N PHE A 132 16.29 -18.83 53.60
CA PHE A 132 16.41 -19.00 55.06
C PHE A 132 15.57 -20.22 55.48
N HIS A 133 16.26 -21.32 55.80
CA HIS A 133 15.67 -22.46 56.51
C HIS A 133 15.86 -22.24 58.01
N PRO A 134 14.80 -22.33 58.83
CA PRO A 134 14.94 -22.74 60.21
C PRO A 134 14.38 -24.15 60.41
N ASN A 135 15.16 -24.96 61.11
CA ASN A 135 14.89 -26.29 61.61
C ASN A 135 13.47 -26.52 62.14
N SER A 136 12.87 -27.67 61.82
CA SER A 136 12.05 -28.43 62.77
C SER A 136 13.01 -29.21 63.69
N PRO A 137 12.73 -29.42 64.99
CA PRO A 137 11.77 -30.47 65.37
C PRO A 137 11.00 -30.28 66.71
N GLN A 138 9.86 -30.99 66.80
CA GLN A 138 9.16 -31.52 68.01
C GLN A 138 8.59 -30.45 69.01
N ASP A 139 7.39 -30.57 69.58
CA ASP A 139 6.91 -31.69 70.38
C ASP A 139 5.38 -31.59 70.68
N ALA A 140 4.80 -32.77 70.95
CA ALA A 140 3.63 -33.14 71.76
C ALA A 140 2.37 -32.25 71.92
N GLY A 141 1.19 -32.90 71.78
CA GLY A 141 0.17 -32.74 72.83
C GLY A 141 -1.32 -32.80 72.49
N ARG A 142 -1.86 -34.03 72.32
CA ARG A 142 -3.19 -34.52 72.76
C ARG A 142 -4.53 -34.15 72.04
N PRO A 143 -5.57 -35.02 72.22
CA PRO A 143 -6.78 -35.15 71.39
C PRO A 143 -8.07 -34.88 72.24
N PRO A 144 -9.23 -35.52 71.99
CA PRO A 144 -10.23 -35.23 70.95
C PRO A 144 -11.62 -34.85 71.55
N ALA A 145 -12.55 -34.41 70.69
CA ALA A 145 -13.99 -34.69 70.76
C ALA A 145 -14.57 -34.60 69.34
#